data_AF-A0A0G1Z734-F1
#
_entry.id   AF-A0A0G1Z734-F1
#
_cell.length_a   1.000
_cell.length_b   1.000
_cell.length_c   1.000
_cell.angle_alpha   90.00
_cell.angle_beta   90.00
_cell.angle_gamma   90.00
#
_symmetry.space_group_name_H-M   'P 1'
#
loop_
_entity.id
_entity.type
_entity.pdbx_description
1 polymer ?
#
loop_
_entity_poly.entity_id
_entity_poly.type
_entity_poly.pdbx_seq_one_letter_code
_entity_poly.pdbx_strand_id
1 'polypeptide(L)'
;MTATTGSATKTTLEEYLAGTTLVLFFLAIVGSIIFYIGWLDFVDNYQMGYKFDTRTGEITILEEPGYYINPPIVVKVHTVDLRPYQVCINANQRVLNCKLVQFKKDKKGVELFISWHGRKNYEGGSYEIGGFIDILKSYAYDGSGKIYPFLTILRDLKPEEVTEVPK
;
A
#
# COMPACT_ATOMS: atom_id res chain seq x y z
N MET A 1 61.02 5.52 46.98
CA MET A 1 60.11 6.58 46.48
C MET A 1 59.46 6.05 45.22
N THR A 2 58.30 5.40 45.35
CA THR A 2 57.60 4.74 44.25
C THR A 2 56.31 5.51 43.98
N ALA A 3 56.21 6.08 42.78
CA ALA A 3 55.12 6.94 42.37
C ALA A 3 53.86 6.13 42.07
N THR A 4 52.86 6.24 42.94
CA THR A 4 51.48 5.77 42.74
C THR A 4 50.65 6.90 42.11
N THR A 5 50.83 7.15 40.82
CA THR A 5 50.08 8.19 40.07
C THR A 5 49.54 7.66 38.74
N GLY A 6 48.89 6.48 38.75
CA GLY A 6 48.37 5.86 37.52
C GLY A 6 46.94 5.34 37.56
N SER A 7 46.23 5.42 38.70
CA SER A 7 44.93 4.74 38.86
C SER A 7 43.71 5.64 38.65
N ALA A 8 43.80 6.94 38.95
CA ALA A 8 42.64 7.84 38.96
C ALA A 8 42.28 8.41 37.57
N THR A 9 43.21 8.43 36.62
CA THR A 9 42.98 8.92 35.25
C THR A 9 42.38 7.87 34.32
N LYS A 10 42.47 6.58 34.67
CA LYS A 10 41.87 5.50 33.88
C LYS A 10 40.36 5.43 34.07
N THR A 11 39.88 5.59 35.30
CA THR A 11 38.45 5.51 35.62
C THR A 11 37.64 6.62 34.97
N THR A 12 38.17 7.85 34.92
CA THR A 12 37.48 8.97 34.26
C THR A 12 37.41 8.79 32.74
N LEU A 13 38.47 8.29 32.11
CA LEU A 13 38.53 8.06 30.66
C LEU A 13 37.59 6.92 30.23
N GLU A 14 37.49 5.86 31.03
CA GLU A 14 36.54 4.76 30.84
C GLU A 14 35.08 5.22 30.98
N GLU A 15 34.78 6.11 31.93
CA GLU A 15 33.44 6.73 32.09
C GLU A 15 33.05 7.60 30.88
N TYR A 16 33.98 8.39 30.32
CA TYR A 16 33.72 9.18 29.10
C TYR A 16 33.55 8.29 27.86
N LEU A 17 34.32 7.21 27.72
CA LEU A 17 34.16 6.24 26.64
C LEU A 17 32.82 5.50 26.74
N ALA A 18 32.42 5.11 27.94
CA ALA A 18 31.11 4.48 28.18
C ALA A 18 29.95 5.45 27.86
N GLY A 19 30.07 6.72 28.25
CA GLY A 19 29.06 7.74 27.93
C GLY A 19 28.94 8.01 26.42
N THR A 20 30.07 8.17 25.72
CA THR A 20 30.08 8.43 24.27
C THR A 20 29.57 7.26 23.45
N THR A 21 29.91 6.02 23.83
CA THR A 21 29.39 4.81 23.16
C THR A 21 27.88 4.67 23.33
N LEU A 22 27.34 4.98 24.51
CA LEU A 22 25.88 4.95 24.76
C LEU A 22 25.15 6.00 23.90
N VAL A 23 25.68 7.21 23.80
CA VAL A 23 25.13 8.26 22.94
C VAL A 23 25.14 7.84 21.46
N LEU A 24 26.25 7.28 20.98
CA LEU A 24 26.34 6.78 19.60
C LEU A 24 25.36 5.64 19.33
N PHE A 25 25.19 4.72 20.28
CA PHE A 25 24.23 3.64 20.17
C PHE A 25 22.79 4.16 20.08
N PHE A 26 22.43 5.14 20.91
CA PHE A 26 21.12 5.77 20.86
C PHE A 26 20.87 6.48 19.53
N LEU A 27 21.86 7.24 19.02
CA LEU A 27 21.79 7.89 17.71
C LEU A 27 21.64 6.87 16.57
N ALA A 28 22.32 5.73 16.65
CA ALA A 28 22.20 4.67 15.66
C ALA A 28 20.79 4.04 15.65
N ILE A 29 20.19 3.83 16.83
CA ILE A 29 18.81 3.34 16.94
C ILE A 29 17.83 4.34 16.34
N VAL A 30 17.90 5.61 16.76
CA VAL A 30 17.00 6.65 16.27
C VAL A 30 17.15 6.82 14.75
N GLY A 31 18.39 6.82 14.24
CA GLY A 31 18.67 6.86 12.81
C GLY A 31 18.07 5.66 12.06
N SER A 32 18.17 4.46 12.64
CA SER A 32 17.59 3.24 12.05
C SER A 32 16.06 3.28 12.01
N ILE A 33 15.42 3.82 13.05
CA ILE A 33 13.96 3.99 13.09
C ILE A 33 13.51 5.01 12.04
N ILE A 34 14.19 6.15 11.93
CA ILE A 34 13.88 7.16 10.92
C ILE A 34 14.06 6.60 9.51
N PHE A 35 15.14 5.84 9.27
CA PHE A 35 15.37 5.17 8.00
C PHE A 35 14.25 4.17 7.68
N TYR A 36 13.89 3.32 8.65
CA TYR A 36 12.82 2.35 8.49
C TYR A 36 11.47 3.00 8.14
N ILE A 37 11.09 4.05 8.85
CA ILE A 37 9.79 4.72 8.63
C ILE A 37 9.79 5.55 7.34
N GLY A 38 10.93 6.17 6.99
CA GLY A 38 10.99 7.06 5.84
C GLY A 38 11.29 6.38 4.52
N TRP A 39 12.17 5.37 4.49
CA TRP A 39 12.69 4.82 3.24
C TRP A 39 12.11 3.46 2.86
N LEU A 40 11.48 2.76 3.82
CA LEU A 40 10.99 1.41 3.60
C LEU A 40 9.48 1.43 3.33
N ASP A 41 9.12 1.20 2.07
CA ASP A 41 7.73 0.95 1.69
C ASP A 41 7.50 -0.56 1.58
N PHE A 42 6.34 -1.04 2.05
CA PHE A 42 5.94 -2.44 1.93
C PHE A 42 4.70 -2.56 1.03
N VAL A 43 4.79 -3.44 0.05
CA VAL A 43 3.68 -3.80 -0.85
C VAL A 43 3.29 -5.25 -0.58
N ASP A 44 2.03 -5.46 -0.20
CA ASP A 44 1.51 -6.79 0.12
C ASP A 44 1.31 -7.66 -1.14
N ASN A 45 1.26 -8.98 -0.99
CA ASN A 45 1.17 -9.95 -2.08
C ASN A 45 -0.13 -9.84 -2.91
N TYR A 46 -1.21 -9.36 -2.30
CA TYR A 46 -2.50 -9.13 -2.96
C TYR A 46 -2.67 -7.70 -3.47
N GLN A 47 -1.65 -6.85 -3.33
CA GLN A 47 -1.64 -5.48 -3.81
C GLN A 47 -0.67 -5.35 -4.98
N MET A 48 -0.98 -4.44 -5.90
CA MET A 48 0.02 -3.91 -6.81
C MET A 48 0.51 -2.56 -6.30
N GLY A 49 1.83 -2.40 -6.25
CA GLY A 49 2.44 -1.11 -5.98
C GLY A 49 2.61 -0.32 -7.27
N TYR A 50 2.56 1.00 -7.18
CA TYR A 50 3.04 1.90 -8.22
C TYR A 50 3.83 3.05 -7.58
N LYS A 51 4.95 3.40 -8.21
CA LYS A 51 5.83 4.50 -7.83
C LYS A 51 5.41 5.75 -8.60
N PHE A 52 5.33 6.86 -7.88
CA PHE A 52 5.16 8.18 -8.46
C PHE A 52 6.39 9.03 -8.15
N ASP A 53 7.09 9.46 -9.18
CA ASP A 53 8.18 10.42 -9.05
C ASP A 53 7.59 11.84 -9.03
N THR A 54 7.81 12.57 -7.94
CA THR A 54 7.29 13.93 -7.75
C THR A 54 8.00 14.98 -8.63
N ARG A 55 9.19 14.68 -9.17
CA ARG A 55 9.97 15.57 -10.02
C ARG A 55 9.59 15.43 -11.48
N THR A 56 9.46 14.20 -11.97
CA THR A 56 9.12 13.92 -13.38
C THR A 56 7.61 13.75 -13.61
N GLY A 57 6.87 13.40 -12.56
CA GLY A 57 5.46 13.01 -12.67
C GLY A 57 5.26 11.62 -13.26
N GLU A 58 6.34 10.84 -13.45
CA GLU A 58 6.28 9.51 -14.04
C GLU A 58 5.67 8.49 -13.06
N ILE A 59 4.78 7.64 -13.58
CA ILE A 59 4.18 6.53 -12.85
C ILE A 59 4.82 5.24 -13.34
N THR A 60 5.51 4.54 -12.44
CA THR A 60 6.09 3.22 -12.73
C THR A 60 5.38 2.15 -11.93
N ILE A 61 4.91 1.10 -12.59
CA ILE A 61 4.23 -0.02 -11.93
C ILE A 61 5.26 -0.96 -11.32
N LEU A 62 5.01 -1.45 -10.11
CA LEU A 62 5.84 -2.45 -9.45
C LEU A 62 5.33 -3.84 -9.79
N GLU A 63 6.21 -4.65 -10.39
CA GLU A 63 5.85 -5.98 -10.87
C GLU A 63 5.74 -6.99 -9.72
N GLU A 64 6.54 -6.82 -8.67
CA GLU A 64 6.65 -7.76 -7.56
C GLU A 64 6.08 -7.16 -6.26
N PRO A 65 5.59 -7.98 -5.32
CA PRO A 65 5.31 -7.53 -3.96
C PRO A 65 6.58 -7.61 -3.09
N GLY A 66 6.63 -6.83 -2.01
CA GLY A 66 7.74 -6.87 -1.06
C GLY A 66 8.18 -5.48 -0.57
N TYR A 67 9.42 -5.42 -0.09
CA TYR A 67 10.02 -4.19 0.43
C TYR A 67 10.74 -3.41 -0.65
N TYR A 68 10.45 -2.11 -0.71
CA TYR A 68 11.11 -1.19 -1.61
C TYR A 68 11.80 -0.09 -0.82
N ILE A 69 13.08 0.11 -1.12
CA ILE A 69 13.86 1.22 -0.57
C ILE A 69 13.73 2.40 -1.53
N ASN A 70 13.00 3.43 -1.13
CA ASN A 70 12.79 4.62 -1.95
C ASN A 70 13.07 5.89 -1.15
N PRO A 71 13.58 6.96 -1.78
CA PRO A 71 13.70 8.25 -1.12
C PRO A 71 12.29 8.86 -0.91
N PRO A 72 11.82 9.05 0.34
CA PRO A 72 10.42 9.44 0.63
C PRO A 72 10.01 10.80 0.04
N ILE A 73 10.98 11.68 -0.16
CA ILE A 73 10.73 13.04 -0.62
C ILE A 73 10.49 13.07 -2.13
N VAL A 74 11.17 12.19 -2.89
CA VAL A 74 11.16 12.20 -4.36
C VAL A 74 10.15 11.20 -4.89
N VAL A 75 10.12 10.00 -4.32
CA VAL A 75 9.30 8.89 -4.80
C VAL A 75 8.26 8.56 -3.75
N LYS A 76 6.99 8.52 -4.17
CA LYS A 76 5.88 8.04 -3.35
C LYS A 76 5.40 6.70 -3.88
N VAL A 77 5.30 5.71 -3.01
CA VAL A 77 4.69 4.42 -3.33
C VAL A 77 3.23 4.47 -2.94
N HIS A 78 2.38 4.01 -3.85
CA HIS A 78 0.96 3.81 -3.62
C HIS A 78 0.58 2.39 -3.99
N THR A 79 -0.49 1.88 -3.39
CA THR A 79 -0.95 0.51 -3.61
C THR A 79 -2.37 0.48 -4.14
N VAL A 80 -2.68 -0.53 -4.97
CA VAL A 80 -4.02 -0.86 -5.43
C VAL A 80 -4.28 -2.32 -5.12
N ASP A 81 -5.40 -2.60 -4.49
CA ASP A 81 -5.79 -3.95 -4.12
C ASP A 81 -6.29 -4.74 -5.34
N LEU A 82 -5.71 -5.92 -5.55
CA LEU A 82 -6.02 -6.81 -6.69
C LEU A 82 -7.03 -7.91 -6.34
N ARG A 83 -7.50 -7.99 -5.08
CA ARG A 83 -8.46 -9.02 -4.69
C ARG A 83 -9.81 -8.79 -5.39
N PRO A 84 -10.58 -9.86 -5.65
CA PRO A 84 -11.93 -9.71 -6.15
C PRO A 84 -12.86 -9.20 -5.05
N TYR A 85 -13.73 -8.26 -5.40
CA TYR A 85 -14.73 -7.66 -4.52
C TYR A 85 -16.14 -7.96 -5.02
N GLN A 86 -17.03 -8.30 -4.10
CA GLN A 86 -18.46 -8.38 -4.41
C GLN A 86 -19.07 -6.98 -4.28
N VAL A 87 -19.47 -6.40 -5.41
CA VAL A 87 -20.19 -5.13 -5.46
C VAL A 87 -21.66 -5.40 -5.70
N CYS A 88 -22.54 -4.84 -4.87
CA CYS A 88 -23.97 -5.04 -4.98
C CYS A 88 -24.72 -3.71 -5.12
N ILE A 89 -25.77 -3.70 -5.92
CA ILE A 89 -26.76 -2.62 -5.93
C ILE A 89 -27.89 -3.01 -4.99
N ASN A 90 -28.12 -2.15 -3.99
CA ASN A 90 -29.17 -2.30 -3.01
C ASN A 90 -30.21 -1.18 -3.18
N ALA A 91 -31.48 -1.52 -3.06
CA ALA A 91 -32.58 -0.57 -2.98
C ALA A 91 -33.49 -0.95 -1.82
N ASN A 92 -33.79 -0.01 -0.91
CA ASN A 92 -34.69 -0.22 0.24
C ASN A 92 -34.38 -1.52 1.02
N GLN A 93 -33.11 -1.71 1.42
CA GLN A 93 -32.62 -2.89 2.15
C GLN A 93 -32.71 -4.23 1.40
N ARG A 94 -33.03 -4.23 0.10
CA ARG A 94 -32.98 -5.43 -0.76
C ARG A 94 -31.81 -5.38 -1.71
N VAL A 95 -31.10 -6.50 -1.83
CA VAL A 95 -30.02 -6.71 -2.80
C VAL A 95 -30.65 -7.07 -4.14
N LEU A 96 -30.49 -6.21 -5.15
CA LEU A 96 -31.08 -6.42 -6.48
C LEU A 96 -30.21 -7.32 -7.35
N ASN A 97 -28.92 -6.99 -7.39
CA ASN A 97 -27.92 -7.67 -8.22
C ASN A 97 -26.56 -7.48 -7.57
N CYS A 98 -25.71 -8.50 -7.64
CA CYS A 98 -24.32 -8.43 -7.23
C CYS A 98 -23.42 -8.83 -8.38
N LYS A 99 -22.22 -8.25 -8.43
CA LYS A 99 -21.17 -8.63 -9.37
C LYS A 99 -19.90 -8.89 -8.58
N LEU A 100 -19.17 -9.94 -8.95
CA LEU A 100 -17.81 -10.15 -8.49
C LEU A 100 -16.88 -9.44 -9.45
N VAL A 101 -16.22 -8.39 -8.99
CA VAL A 101 -15.37 -7.53 -9.80
C VAL A 101 -13.94 -7.57 -9.29
N GLN A 102 -12.99 -7.41 -10.19
CA GLN A 102 -11.57 -7.42 -9.85
C GLN A 102 -10.87 -6.31 -10.60
N PHE A 103 -9.96 -5.63 -9.91
CA PHE A 103 -9.07 -4.68 -10.56
C PHE A 103 -8.00 -5.43 -11.35
N LYS A 104 -7.83 -5.04 -12.61
CA LYS A 104 -6.88 -5.67 -13.52
C LYS A 104 -5.53 -4.95 -13.47
N LYS A 105 -4.44 -5.70 -13.25
CA LYS A 105 -3.05 -5.20 -13.19
C LYS A 105 -2.48 -4.75 -14.56
N ASP A 106 -3.33 -4.35 -15.50
CA ASP A 106 -2.90 -3.93 -16.83
C ASP A 106 -2.33 -2.51 -16.78
N LYS A 107 -1.16 -2.28 -17.40
CA LYS A 107 -0.51 -0.96 -17.40
C LYS A 107 -1.44 0.17 -17.87
N LYS A 108 -2.11 -0.03 -19.01
CA LYS A 108 -3.07 0.95 -19.55
C LYS A 108 -4.28 1.16 -18.64
N GLY A 109 -4.73 0.10 -17.96
CA GLY A 109 -5.83 0.18 -17.02
C GLY A 109 -5.45 1.04 -15.82
N VAL A 110 -4.31 0.75 -15.22
CA VAL A 110 -3.77 1.45 -14.06
C VAL A 110 -3.54 2.93 -14.35
N GLU A 111 -2.87 3.24 -15.46
CA GLU A 111 -2.64 4.64 -15.88
C GLU A 111 -3.96 5.40 -16.08
N LEU A 112 -4.93 4.78 -16.75
CA LEU A 112 -6.25 5.39 -16.95
C LEU A 112 -6.97 5.61 -15.62
N PHE A 113 -6.97 4.61 -14.74
CA PHE A 113 -7.61 4.67 -13.45
C PHE A 113 -7.03 5.78 -12.56
N ILE A 114 -5.70 5.86 -12.48
CA ILE A 114 -5.01 6.91 -11.73
C ILE A 114 -5.27 8.30 -12.36
N SER A 115 -5.34 8.39 -13.69
CA SER A 115 -5.64 9.65 -14.37
C SER A 115 -7.04 10.19 -14.02
N TRP A 116 -8.00 9.31 -13.77
CA TRP A 116 -9.40 9.66 -13.49
C TRP A 116 -9.69 9.85 -12.00
N HIS A 117 -9.09 9.03 -11.13
CA HIS A 117 -9.40 9.02 -9.69
C HIS A 117 -8.32 9.62 -8.81
N GLY A 118 -7.21 10.04 -9.39
CA GLY A 118 -6.07 10.62 -8.68
C GLY A 118 -5.10 9.57 -8.13
N ARG A 119 -4.15 10.03 -7.32
CA ARG A 119 -3.11 9.21 -6.71
C ARG A 119 -3.43 9.02 -5.23
N LYS A 120 -3.76 7.80 -4.82
CA LYS A 120 -3.98 7.43 -3.42
C LYS A 120 -3.77 5.92 -3.25
N ASN A 121 -3.75 5.46 -2.00
CA ASN A 121 -3.81 4.04 -1.70
C ASN A 121 -5.26 3.58 -1.88
N TYR A 122 -5.46 2.61 -2.76
CA TYR A 122 -6.75 2.02 -3.09
C TYR A 122 -6.86 0.67 -2.41
N GLU A 123 -7.24 0.70 -1.14
CA GLU A 123 -7.41 -0.49 -0.32
C GLU A 123 -8.85 -1.02 -0.41
N GLY A 124 -8.99 -2.34 -0.44
CA GLY A 124 -10.28 -2.98 -0.32
C GLY A 124 -10.79 -3.01 1.11
N GLY A 125 -12.07 -2.70 1.29
CA GLY A 125 -12.76 -2.80 2.58
C GLY A 125 -13.49 -1.52 3.00
N SER A 126 -13.12 -0.38 2.42
CA SER A 126 -13.88 0.86 2.61
C SER A 126 -15.07 0.92 1.64
N TYR A 127 -16.27 0.82 2.22
CA TYR A 127 -17.55 1.08 1.54
C TYR A 127 -17.94 2.57 1.58
N GLU A 128 -16.99 3.45 1.89
CA GLU A 128 -17.22 4.88 1.90
C GLU A 128 -17.49 5.40 0.48
N ILE A 129 -18.28 6.48 0.41
CA ILE A 129 -18.59 7.17 -0.84
C ILE A 129 -17.29 7.68 -1.46
N GLY A 130 -16.99 7.29 -2.71
CA GLY A 130 -15.72 7.60 -3.36
C GLY A 130 -14.53 6.73 -2.94
N GLY A 131 -14.79 5.69 -2.14
CA GLY A 131 -13.86 4.61 -1.82
C GLY A 131 -13.58 3.70 -3.03
N PHE A 132 -12.55 2.86 -2.93
CA PHE A 132 -12.14 1.99 -4.03
C PHE A 132 -13.27 1.08 -4.54
N ILE A 133 -14.00 0.44 -3.61
CA ILE A 133 -15.11 -0.47 -3.94
C ILE A 133 -16.25 0.28 -4.64
N ASP A 134 -16.56 1.50 -4.20
CA ASP A 134 -17.62 2.34 -4.78
C ASP A 134 -17.28 2.81 -6.19
N ILE A 135 -16.00 3.13 -6.43
CA ILE A 135 -15.48 3.43 -7.76
C ILE A 135 -15.65 2.21 -8.68
N LEU A 136 -15.18 1.03 -8.25
CA LEU A 136 -15.31 -0.19 -9.06
C LEU A 136 -16.77 -0.54 -9.34
N LYS A 137 -17.66 -0.35 -8.36
CA LYS A 137 -19.10 -0.55 -8.51
C LYS A 137 -19.69 0.36 -9.58
N SER A 138 -19.29 1.63 -9.60
CA SER A 138 -19.80 2.60 -10.58
C SER A 138 -19.50 2.18 -12.02
N TYR A 139 -18.31 1.63 -12.28
CA TYR A 139 -17.93 1.12 -13.60
C TYR A 139 -18.51 -0.26 -13.91
N ALA A 140 -18.68 -1.12 -12.91
CA ALA A 140 -19.25 -2.47 -13.10
C ALA A 140 -20.72 -2.46 -13.50
N TYR A 141 -21.44 -1.40 -13.12
CA TYR A 141 -22.85 -1.18 -13.44
C TYR A 141 -23.05 -0.04 -14.43
N ASP A 142 -22.00 0.41 -15.12
CA ASP A 142 -22.17 1.40 -16.18
C ASP A 142 -23.02 0.81 -17.31
N GLY A 143 -24.16 1.45 -17.58
CA GLY A 143 -25.10 1.06 -18.62
C GLY A 143 -24.64 1.40 -20.04
N SER A 144 -23.47 2.05 -20.20
CA SER A 144 -22.97 2.47 -21.51
C SER A 144 -22.40 1.34 -22.38
N GLY A 145 -22.24 0.13 -21.82
CA GLY A 145 -21.67 -1.03 -22.53
C GLY A 145 -20.16 -0.92 -22.82
N LYS A 146 -19.48 0.08 -22.25
CA LYS A 146 -18.03 0.24 -22.38
C LYS A 146 -17.29 -0.78 -21.54
N ILE A 147 -16.18 -1.28 -22.08
CA ILE A 147 -15.25 -2.16 -21.35
C ILE A 147 -14.11 -1.30 -20.83
N TYR A 148 -13.88 -1.35 -19.51
CA TYR A 148 -12.81 -0.60 -18.87
C TYR A 148 -11.56 -1.47 -18.72
N PRO A 149 -10.37 -1.01 -19.17
CA PRO A 149 -9.15 -1.82 -19.14
C PRO A 149 -8.65 -2.15 -17.74
N PHE A 150 -9.10 -1.41 -16.71
CA PHE A 150 -8.75 -1.63 -15.31
C PHE A 150 -9.74 -2.51 -14.55
N LEU A 151 -10.87 -2.88 -15.16
CA LEU A 151 -11.94 -3.63 -14.48
C LEU A 151 -12.20 -4.95 -15.20
N THR A 152 -12.26 -6.03 -14.42
CA THR A 152 -12.74 -7.32 -14.89
C THR A 152 -13.95 -7.72 -14.06
N ILE A 153 -15.05 -8.06 -14.74
CA ILE A 153 -16.23 -8.66 -14.10
C ILE A 153 -16.04 -10.17 -14.18
N LEU A 154 -15.78 -10.81 -13.05
CA LEU A 154 -15.54 -12.25 -12.95
C LEU A 154 -16.84 -13.04 -13.01
N ARG A 155 -17.89 -12.55 -12.35
CA ARG A 155 -19.19 -13.23 -12.30
C ARG A 155 -20.31 -12.23 -12.02
N ASP A 156 -21.41 -12.36 -12.74
CA ASP A 156 -22.68 -11.75 -12.39
C ASP A 156 -23.45 -12.70 -11.45
N LEU A 157 -23.73 -12.27 -10.24
CA LEU A 157 -24.48 -13.04 -9.24
C LEU A 157 -25.95 -12.69 -9.36
N LYS A 158 -26.69 -13.49 -10.13
CA LYS A 158 -28.15 -13.39 -10.18
C LYS A 158 -28.75 -14.13 -8.97
N PRO A 159 -29.83 -13.61 -8.37
CA PRO A 159 -30.49 -14.27 -7.24
C PRO A 159 -30.94 -15.72 -7.53
N GLU A 160 -31.18 -16.04 -8.80
CA GLU A 160 -31.73 -17.31 -9.26
C GLU A 160 -30.71 -18.47 -9.27
N GLU A 161 -29.40 -18.21 -9.22
CA GLU A 161 -28.34 -19.23 -9.33
C GLU A 161 -27.88 -19.84 -7.99
N VAL A 162 -28.45 -19.42 -6.86
CA VAL A 162 -28.01 -19.85 -5.50
C VAL A 162 -28.57 -21.22 -5.09
N THR A 163 -29.31 -21.93 -5.95
CA THR A 163 -30.08 -23.12 -5.58
C THR A 163 -29.37 -24.46 -5.65
N GLU A 164 -28.14 -24.57 -6.17
CA GLU A 164 -27.45 -25.87 -6.23
C GLU A 164 -26.22 -25.91 -5.33
N VAL A 165 -26.44 -26.31 -4.08
CA VAL A 165 -25.39 -26.85 -3.20
C VAL A 165 -25.13 -28.29 -3.67
N PRO A 166 -23.95 -28.62 -4.22
CA PRO A 166 -23.62 -30.02 -4.49
C PRO A 166 -23.57 -30.79 -3.16
N LYS A 167 -24.39 -31.85 -3.06
CA LYS A 167 -24.40 -32.80 -1.95
C LYS A 167 -23.11 -33.62 -1.90
#